data_AF-A0A953TD59-F1
#
_entry.id   AF-A0A953TD59-F1
#
_cell.length_a   1.000
_cell.length_b   1.000
_cell.length_c   1.000
_cell.angle_alpha   90.00
_cell.angle_beta   90.00
_cell.angle_gamma   90.00
#
_symmetry.space_group_name_H-M   'P 1'
#
loop_
_entity.id
_entity.type
_entity.pdbx_description
1 polymer ?
#
loop_
_entity_poly.entity_id
_entity_poly.type
_entity_poly.pdbx_seq_one_letter_code
_entity_poly.pdbx_strand_id
1 'polypeptide(L)'
;LDLTLESFAYLRLPLALAGVAFLAGALGTMRAARQRAFLAAALMMVLFFHAARLAMVVFDPFLSSRPLAQALLQAPEGTLITQDYYYQFSSVFFYTNRTGLLLTDRRVNLEYGSHAPGAPNVFLSDTDFRDLWQKPGRCYLLAPKSNVSRYESLVGAAQLHAVAERGGKLLLTNQPVAP
;
A
#
# COMPACT_ATOMS: atom_id res chain seq x y z
N LEU A 1 -0.56 4.41 -7.80
CA LEU A 1 0.23 3.19 -8.06
C LEU A 1 1.33 3.61 -9.02
N ASP A 2 2.55 3.79 -8.53
CA ASP A 2 3.69 4.18 -9.38
C ASP A 2 4.19 2.95 -10.18
N LEU A 3 3.50 2.64 -11.28
CA LEU A 3 3.98 1.71 -12.31
C LEU A 3 5.00 2.41 -13.22
N THR A 4 6.01 3.04 -12.63
CA THR A 4 7.08 3.70 -13.37
C THR A 4 8.03 2.65 -13.94
N LEU A 5 8.83 3.02 -14.95
CA LEU A 5 9.88 2.17 -15.51
C LEU A 5 10.86 1.67 -14.43
N GLU A 6 11.06 2.44 -13.37
CA GLU A 6 11.87 2.04 -12.22
C GLU A 6 11.23 0.90 -11.42
N SER A 7 9.91 0.89 -11.26
CA SER A 7 9.19 -0.23 -10.64
C SER A 7 9.37 -1.54 -11.41
N PHE A 8 9.49 -1.48 -12.74
CA PHE A 8 9.81 -2.64 -13.57
C PHE A 8 11.27 -3.12 -13.43
N ALA A 9 12.20 -2.27 -12.99
CA ALA A 9 13.58 -2.69 -12.74
C ALA A 9 13.66 -3.74 -11.62
N TYR A 10 12.77 -3.67 -10.63
CA TYR A 10 12.70 -4.68 -9.57
C TYR A 10 12.19 -6.05 -10.06
N LEU A 11 11.56 -6.11 -11.24
CA LEU A 11 11.06 -7.35 -11.84
C LEU A 11 12.07 -8.06 -12.73
N ARG A 12 13.27 -7.51 -12.93
CA ARG A 12 14.29 -8.11 -13.81
C ARG A 12 14.57 -9.57 -13.45
N LEU A 13 14.74 -9.87 -12.16
CA LEU A 13 15.03 -11.21 -11.68
C LEU A 13 13.83 -12.16 -11.87
N PRO A 14 12.60 -11.85 -11.38
CA PRO A 14 11.42 -12.67 -11.68
C PRO A 14 11.20 -12.89 -13.19
N LEU A 15 11.37 -11.84 -14.00
CA LEU A 15 11.14 -11.92 -15.44
C LEU A 15 12.19 -12.79 -16.14
N ALA A 16 13.46 -12.67 -15.76
CA ALA A 16 14.52 -13.53 -16.27
C ALA A 16 14.25 -15.01 -15.93
N LEU A 17 13.84 -15.29 -14.70
CA LEU A 17 13.50 -16.66 -14.27
C LEU A 17 12.30 -17.21 -15.04
N ALA A 18 11.26 -16.40 -15.26
CA ALA A 18 10.12 -16.77 -16.09
C ALA A 18 10.55 -17.05 -17.54
N GLY A 19 11.42 -16.22 -18.12
CA GLY A 19 11.98 -16.43 -19.45
C GLY A 19 12.75 -17.75 -19.57
N VAL A 20 13.63 -18.05 -18.59
CA VAL A 20 14.34 -19.33 -18.53
C VAL A 20 13.37 -20.50 -18.39
N ALA A 21 12.33 -20.37 -17.57
CA ALA A 21 11.31 -21.40 -17.40
C ALA A 21 10.62 -21.71 -18.74
N PHE A 22 10.15 -20.68 -19.46
CA PHE A 22 9.49 -20.86 -20.76
C PHE A 22 10.44 -21.43 -21.82
N LEU A 23 11.70 -20.99 -21.87
CA LEU A 23 12.69 -21.54 -22.79
C LEU A 23 12.96 -23.03 -22.51
N ALA A 24 13.14 -23.40 -21.24
CA ALA A 24 13.34 -24.80 -20.85
C ALA A 24 12.12 -25.66 -21.19
N GLY A 25 10.91 -25.15 -20.94
CA GLY A 25 9.65 -25.80 -21.30
C GLY A 25 9.47 -25.98 -22.81
N ALA A 26 9.74 -24.93 -23.60
CA ALA A 26 9.63 -24.97 -25.05
C ALA A 26 10.64 -25.95 -25.67
N LEU A 27 11.92 -25.84 -25.29
CA LEU A 27 12.96 -26.75 -25.81
C LEU A 27 12.71 -28.20 -25.38
N GLY A 28 12.25 -28.41 -24.14
CA GLY A 28 11.96 -29.73 -23.59
C GLY A 28 10.75 -30.39 -24.23
N THR A 29 9.67 -29.64 -24.48
CA THR A 29 8.47 -30.18 -25.13
C THR A 29 8.66 -30.38 -26.63
N MET A 30 9.43 -29.52 -27.31
CA MET A 30 9.72 -29.67 -28.75
C MET A 30 10.66 -30.83 -29.06
N ARG A 31 11.59 -31.18 -28.17
CA ARG A 31 12.58 -32.26 -28.39
C ARG A 31 12.18 -33.62 -27.81
N ALA A 32 11.18 -33.67 -26.94
CA ALA A 32 10.80 -34.89 -26.24
C ALA A 32 9.43 -35.43 -26.69
N ALA A 33 9.23 -36.75 -26.55
CA ALA A 33 7.95 -37.40 -26.81
C ALA A 33 7.39 -38.08 -25.54
N ARG A 34 6.07 -38.28 -25.51
CA ARG A 34 5.34 -38.95 -24.41
C ARG A 34 5.66 -38.32 -23.04
N GLN A 35 6.03 -39.13 -22.05
CA GLN A 35 6.20 -38.75 -20.65
C GLN A 35 7.24 -37.65 -20.43
N ARG A 36 8.31 -37.62 -21.25
CA ARG A 36 9.37 -36.61 -21.11
C ARG A 36 8.89 -35.20 -21.48
N ALA A 37 7.95 -35.06 -22.41
CA ALA A 37 7.34 -33.78 -22.73
C ALA A 37 6.47 -33.27 -21.56
N PHE A 38 5.71 -34.16 -20.91
CA PHE A 38 4.95 -33.82 -19.71
C PHE A 38 5.85 -33.42 -18.53
N LEU A 39 6.98 -34.11 -18.33
CA LEU A 39 7.97 -33.74 -17.31
C LEU A 39 8.59 -32.36 -17.59
N ALA A 40 8.91 -32.06 -18.85
CA ALA A 40 9.41 -30.74 -19.25
C ALA A 40 8.39 -29.62 -18.99
N ALA A 41 7.12 -29.86 -19.32
CA ALA A 41 6.04 -28.92 -19.04
C ALA A 41 5.83 -28.72 -17.52
N ALA A 42 5.88 -29.80 -16.73
CA ALA A 42 5.77 -29.73 -15.27
C ALA A 42 6.94 -28.93 -14.66
N LEU A 43 8.18 -29.17 -15.13
CA LEU A 43 9.35 -28.42 -14.67
C LEU A 43 9.23 -26.92 -15.01
N MET A 44 8.78 -26.60 -16.23
CA MET A 44 8.48 -25.22 -16.62
C MET A 44 7.47 -24.57 -15.67
N MET A 45 6.36 -25.25 -15.37
CA MET A 45 5.34 -24.72 -14.46
C MET A 45 5.91 -24.45 -13.07
N VAL A 46 6.70 -25.38 -12.51
CA VAL A 46 7.33 -25.21 -11.19
C VAL A 46 8.25 -23.99 -11.18
N LEU A 47 9.13 -23.84 -12.18
CA LEU A 47 10.05 -22.70 -12.27
C LEU A 47 9.29 -21.37 -12.47
N PHE A 48 8.25 -21.39 -13.30
CA PHE A 48 7.39 -20.22 -13.52
C PHE A 48 6.65 -19.81 -12.25
N PHE A 49 6.13 -20.76 -11.46
CA PHE A 49 5.49 -20.43 -10.18
C PHE A 49 6.48 -19.86 -9.16
N HIS A 50 7.74 -20.29 -9.17
CA HIS A 50 8.78 -19.65 -8.37
C HIS A 50 9.03 -18.21 -8.81
N ALA A 51 9.09 -17.95 -10.13
CA ALA A 51 9.20 -16.60 -10.66
C ALA A 51 8.01 -15.72 -10.26
N ALA A 52 6.78 -16.23 -10.40
CA ALA A 52 5.56 -15.53 -10.02
C ALA A 52 5.52 -15.22 -8.51
N ARG A 53 5.92 -16.18 -7.66
CA ARG A 53 6.04 -15.97 -6.22
C ARG A 53 7.06 -14.86 -5.90
N LEU A 54 8.23 -14.87 -6.54
CA LEU A 54 9.25 -13.83 -6.35
C LEU A 54 8.70 -12.46 -6.78
N ALA A 55 8.00 -12.39 -7.92
CA ALA A 55 7.35 -11.16 -8.36
C ALA A 55 6.34 -10.65 -7.32
N MET A 56 5.51 -11.53 -6.75
CA MET A 56 4.56 -11.13 -5.70
C MET A 56 5.26 -10.57 -4.47
N VAL A 57 6.37 -11.17 -4.02
CA VAL A 57 7.15 -10.65 -2.88
C VAL A 57 7.70 -9.25 -3.17
N VAL A 58 8.18 -9.02 -4.39
CA VAL A 58 8.67 -7.70 -4.83
C VAL A 58 7.54 -6.66 -4.87
N PHE A 59 6.33 -7.06 -5.27
CA PHE A 59 5.17 -6.17 -5.33
C PHE A 59 4.47 -5.97 -3.99
N ASP A 60 4.69 -6.82 -2.99
CA ASP A 60 4.01 -6.78 -1.69
C ASP A 60 3.99 -5.38 -1.05
N PRO A 61 5.09 -4.61 -1.02
CA PRO A 61 5.08 -3.27 -0.43
C PRO A 61 4.13 -2.29 -1.12
N PHE A 62 3.87 -2.47 -2.42
CA PHE A 62 2.99 -1.61 -3.21
C PHE A 62 1.53 -2.02 -3.06
N LEU A 63 1.27 -3.32 -3.02
CA LEU A 63 -0.08 -3.89 -2.92
C LEU A 63 -0.61 -3.85 -1.48
N SER A 64 0.25 -4.08 -0.50
CA SER A 64 -0.10 -4.17 0.91
C SER A 64 0.20 -2.88 1.66
N SER A 65 -0.60 -2.57 2.68
CA SER A 65 -0.30 -1.53 3.66
C SER A 65 0.02 -2.13 5.04
N ARG A 66 0.26 -3.45 5.11
CA ARG A 66 0.54 -4.19 6.35
C ARG A 66 1.74 -3.64 7.13
N PRO A 67 2.89 -3.30 6.52
CA PRO A 67 4.00 -2.71 7.27
C PRO A 67 3.63 -1.36 7.92
N LEU A 68 2.81 -0.53 7.25
CA LEU A 68 2.34 0.72 7.82
C LEU A 68 1.34 0.48 8.96
N ALA A 69 0.47 -0.51 8.83
CA ALA A 69 -0.41 -0.93 9.91
C ALA A 69 0.38 -1.41 11.14
N GLN A 70 1.45 -2.17 10.93
CA GLN A 70 2.32 -2.63 12.01
C GLN A 70 3.05 -1.47 12.68
N ALA A 71 3.58 -0.51 11.91
CA ALA A 71 4.18 0.70 12.46
C ALA A 71 3.17 1.52 13.28
N LEU A 72 1.92 1.62 12.81
CA LEU A 72 0.85 2.30 13.54
C LEU A 72 0.48 1.58 14.85
N LEU A 73 0.49 0.24 14.88
CA LEU A 73 0.23 -0.54 16.09
C LEU A 73 1.35 -0.43 17.14
N GLN A 74 2.58 -0.20 16.69
CA GLN A 74 3.74 0.00 17.57
C GLN A 74 3.86 1.44 18.06
N ALA A 75 3.23 2.39 17.37
CA ALA A 75 3.23 3.79 17.73
C ALA A 75 2.22 4.08 18.87
N PRO A 76 2.40 5.16 19.64
CA PRO A 76 1.45 5.57 20.67
C PRO A 76 0.03 5.76 20.12
N GLU A 77 -0.98 5.67 20.98
CA GLU A 77 -2.37 5.89 20.55
C GLU A 77 -2.58 7.29 19.95
N GLY A 78 -3.45 7.36 18.95
CA GLY A 78 -3.75 8.59 18.24
C GLY A 78 -4.82 8.38 17.17
N THR A 79 -5.42 9.48 16.75
CA THR A 79 -6.49 9.51 15.74
C THR A 79 -5.94 9.11 14.38
N LEU A 80 -6.52 8.09 13.77
CA LEU A 80 -6.15 7.67 12.41
C LEU A 80 -6.90 8.52 11.38
N ILE A 81 -6.14 9.08 10.44
CA ILE A 81 -6.63 9.84 9.28
C ILE A 81 -6.06 9.17 8.04
N THR A 82 -6.89 8.94 7.02
CA THR A 82 -6.42 8.48 5.71
C THR A 82 -6.75 9.50 4.66
N GLN A 83 -5.82 9.71 3.74
CA GLN A 83 -6.05 10.54 2.57
C GLN A 83 -7.10 9.91 1.63
N ASP A 84 -7.90 10.77 1.00
CA ASP A 84 -8.84 10.45 -0.07
C ASP A 84 -9.83 9.35 0.34
N TYR A 85 -9.87 8.27 -0.42
CA TYR A 85 -10.92 7.27 -0.35
C TYR A 85 -10.52 6.11 0.57
N TYR A 86 -11.50 5.65 1.35
CA TYR A 86 -11.37 4.52 2.29
C TYR A 86 -10.66 3.29 1.69
N TYR A 87 -10.93 2.93 0.43
CA TYR A 87 -10.39 1.72 -0.17
C TYR A 87 -8.86 1.70 -0.26
N GLN A 88 -8.20 2.86 -0.42
CA GLN A 88 -6.74 2.95 -0.60
C GLN A 88 -5.98 2.44 0.62
N PHE A 89 -6.51 2.70 1.81
CA PHE A 89 -5.92 2.31 3.09
C PHE A 89 -6.82 1.38 3.91
N SER A 90 -7.86 0.81 3.30
CA SER A 90 -8.82 -0.14 3.92
C SER A 90 -8.13 -1.27 4.68
N SER A 91 -7.02 -1.80 4.15
CA SER A 91 -6.24 -2.85 4.81
C SER A 91 -5.63 -2.41 6.14
N VAL A 92 -5.32 -1.13 6.33
CA VAL A 92 -4.84 -0.62 7.63
C VAL A 92 -5.96 -0.69 8.67
N PHE A 93 -7.17 -0.24 8.33
CA PHE A 93 -8.32 -0.36 9.24
C PHE A 93 -8.55 -1.82 9.63
N PHE A 94 -8.49 -2.73 8.65
CA PHE A 94 -8.61 -4.17 8.89
C PHE A 94 -7.51 -4.71 9.82
N TYR A 95 -6.23 -4.44 9.54
CA TYR A 95 -5.12 -4.99 10.35
C TYR A 95 -5.02 -4.37 11.74
N THR A 96 -5.44 -3.12 11.91
CA THR A 96 -5.34 -2.41 13.20
C THR A 96 -6.61 -2.49 14.03
N ASN A 97 -7.72 -2.92 13.44
CA ASN A 97 -9.06 -2.90 14.05
C ASN A 97 -9.41 -1.52 14.64
N ARG A 98 -9.02 -0.44 13.95
CA ARG A 98 -9.29 0.95 14.35
C ARG A 98 -10.36 1.57 13.46
N THR A 99 -11.04 2.58 14.01
CA THR A 99 -11.81 3.55 13.22
C THR A 99 -10.93 4.75 12.89
N GLY A 100 -11.37 5.61 11.98
CA GLY A 100 -10.62 6.79 11.60
C GLY A 100 -11.40 7.75 10.73
N LEU A 101 -10.72 8.81 10.32
CA LEU A 101 -11.26 9.93 9.57
C LEU A 101 -10.72 9.90 8.13
N LEU A 102 -11.51 10.45 7.21
CA LEU A 102 -11.20 10.50 5.79
C LEU A 102 -11.00 11.95 5.37
N LEU A 103 -9.77 12.30 4.97
CA LEU A 103 -9.46 13.61 4.43
C LEU A 103 -9.81 13.65 2.94
N THR A 104 -11.10 13.87 2.67
CA THR A 104 -11.69 13.89 1.33
C THR A 104 -12.99 14.68 1.36
N ASP A 105 -13.41 15.15 0.19
CA ASP A 105 -14.67 15.85 -0.07
C ASP A 105 -15.92 14.92 -0.15
N ARG A 106 -15.93 13.84 0.64
CA ARG A 106 -17.06 12.90 0.76
C ARG A 106 -17.55 12.35 -0.58
N ARG A 107 -16.66 11.69 -1.34
CA ARG A 107 -17.00 11.02 -2.60
C ARG A 107 -16.73 9.52 -2.57
N VAL A 108 -17.32 8.80 -3.51
CA VAL A 108 -17.04 7.38 -3.81
C VAL A 108 -17.58 6.42 -2.74
N ASN A 109 -16.76 5.54 -2.14
CA ASN A 109 -17.21 4.30 -1.49
C ASN A 109 -18.18 4.50 -0.33
N LEU A 110 -18.00 5.57 0.44
CA LEU A 110 -18.78 5.84 1.65
C LEU A 110 -19.79 6.97 1.47
N GLU A 111 -19.84 7.60 0.29
CA GLU A 111 -20.71 8.74 0.03
C GLU A 111 -22.18 8.40 0.27
N TYR A 112 -22.71 7.39 -0.42
CA TYR A 112 -24.11 7.00 -0.28
C TYR A 112 -24.49 6.68 1.17
N GLY A 113 -23.69 5.85 1.85
CA GLY A 113 -23.94 5.47 3.25
C GLY A 113 -23.81 6.63 4.25
N SER A 114 -23.02 7.66 3.92
CA SER A 114 -22.84 8.83 4.78
C SER A 114 -24.07 9.71 4.94
N HIS A 115 -25.09 9.53 4.08
CA HIS A 115 -26.34 10.26 4.14
C HIS A 115 -27.43 9.56 4.97
N ALA A 116 -27.18 8.33 5.43
CA ALA A 116 -28.14 7.60 6.23
C ALA A 116 -28.35 8.28 7.60
N PRO A 117 -29.59 8.26 8.15
CA PRO A 117 -29.84 8.76 9.50
C PRO A 117 -28.93 8.08 10.53
N GLY A 118 -28.22 8.88 11.32
CA GLY A 118 -27.28 8.37 12.34
C GLY A 118 -25.90 7.97 11.81
N ALA A 119 -25.59 8.18 10.52
CA ALA A 119 -24.25 7.94 10.00
C ALA A 119 -23.22 8.85 10.69
N PRO A 120 -22.06 8.30 11.11
CA PRO A 120 -21.02 9.10 11.73
C PRO A 120 -20.39 10.09 10.73
N ASN A 121 -20.09 11.30 11.19
CA ASN A 121 -19.37 12.28 10.38
C ASN A 121 -17.87 12.01 10.42
N VAL A 122 -17.38 11.22 9.46
CA VAL A 122 -15.97 10.79 9.38
C VAL A 122 -15.15 11.59 8.36
N PHE A 123 -15.76 12.50 7.61
CA PHE A 123 -15.10 13.25 6.55
C PHE A 123 -14.51 14.56 7.08
N LEU A 124 -13.26 14.84 6.72
CA LEU A 124 -12.55 16.06 7.05
C LEU A 124 -12.33 16.90 5.80
N SER A 125 -12.60 18.20 5.92
CA SER A 125 -12.07 19.20 4.99
C SER A 125 -10.60 19.51 5.30
N ASP A 126 -9.93 20.23 4.39
CA ASP A 126 -8.57 20.72 4.61
C ASP A 126 -8.47 21.64 5.84
N THR A 127 -9.53 22.41 6.13
CA THR A 127 -9.62 23.24 7.33
C THR A 127 -9.75 22.38 8.58
N ASP A 128 -10.66 21.40 8.58
CA ASP A 128 -10.84 20.49 9.73
C ASP A 128 -9.56 19.71 10.02
N PHE A 129 -8.86 19.28 8.98
CA PHE A 129 -7.56 18.62 9.10
C PHE A 129 -6.53 19.52 9.76
N ARG A 130 -6.39 20.77 9.28
CA ARG A 130 -5.44 21.74 9.86
C ARG A 130 -5.72 21.97 11.34
N ASP A 131 -6.98 22.20 11.69
CA ASP A 131 -7.39 22.47 13.07
C ASP A 131 -7.20 21.25 13.98
N LEU A 132 -7.47 20.04 13.46
CA LEU A 132 -7.24 18.80 14.19
C LEU A 132 -5.75 18.53 14.40
N TRP A 133 -4.92 18.75 13.38
CA TRP A 133 -3.49 18.46 13.41
C TRP A 133 -2.72 19.33 14.40
N GLN A 134 -3.17 20.58 14.60
CA GLN A 134 -2.57 21.53 15.55
C GLN A 134 -2.95 21.29 17.01
N LYS A 135 -3.94 20.43 17.29
CA LYS A 135 -4.35 20.11 18.66
C LYS A 135 -3.28 19.26 19.36
N PRO A 136 -3.23 19.28 20.71
CA PRO A 136 -2.29 18.46 21.48
C PRO A 136 -2.60 16.95 21.41
N GLY A 137 -3.70 16.54 20.78
CA GLY A 137 -3.99 15.13 20.52
C GLY A 137 -3.13 14.56 19.40
N ARG A 138 -2.58 13.37 19.60
CA ARG A 138 -1.78 12.70 18.57
C ARG A 138 -2.67 12.25 17.41
N CYS A 139 -2.23 12.56 16.19
CA CYS A 139 -2.88 12.18 14.95
C CYS A 139 -1.88 11.45 14.05
N TYR A 140 -2.42 10.57 13.21
CA TYR A 140 -1.68 9.86 12.19
C TYR A 140 -2.33 10.08 10.84
N LEU A 141 -1.52 10.39 9.81
CA LEU A 141 -1.98 10.52 8.44
C LEU A 141 -1.34 9.44 7.58
N LEU A 142 -2.19 8.65 6.91
CA LEU A 142 -1.79 7.79 5.82
C LEU A 142 -2.00 8.49 4.48
N ALA A 143 -0.93 8.62 3.70
CA ALA A 143 -0.94 9.31 2.42
C ALA A 143 0.05 8.68 1.44
N PRO A 144 -0.17 8.76 0.12
CA PRO A 144 0.86 8.53 -0.88
C PRO A 144 1.99 9.55 -0.72
N LYS A 145 3.23 9.10 -0.95
CA LYS A 145 4.43 9.94 -0.90
C LYS A 145 4.38 11.11 -1.88
N SER A 146 3.74 10.92 -3.03
CA SER A 146 3.53 11.97 -4.03
C SER A 146 2.75 13.18 -3.50
N ASN A 147 2.01 13.02 -2.40
CA ASN A 147 1.10 14.06 -1.89
C ASN A 147 1.64 14.77 -0.65
N VAL A 148 2.87 14.48 -0.21
CA VAL A 148 3.47 15.11 0.98
C VAL A 148 3.47 16.64 0.89
N SER A 149 3.83 17.21 -0.27
CA SER A 149 3.89 18.66 -0.43
C SER A 149 2.53 19.35 -0.27
N ARG A 150 1.41 18.66 -0.52
CA ARG A 150 0.07 19.17 -0.19
C ARG A 150 -0.10 19.29 1.32
N TYR A 151 0.36 18.31 2.09
CA TYR A 151 0.23 18.35 3.54
C TYR A 151 1.19 19.35 4.18
N GLU A 152 2.40 19.49 3.63
CA GLU A 152 3.34 20.51 4.05
C GLU A 152 2.76 21.92 3.90
N SER A 153 1.99 22.20 2.84
CA SER A 153 1.33 23.50 2.66
C SER A 153 0.13 23.71 3.60
N LEU A 154 -0.51 22.64 4.07
CA LEU A 154 -1.65 22.70 4.98
C LEU A 154 -1.22 22.91 6.45
N VAL A 155 -0.22 22.16 6.93
CA VAL A 155 0.15 22.15 8.36
C VAL A 155 1.60 22.54 8.64
N GLY A 156 2.41 22.74 7.60
CA GLY A 156 3.84 23.03 7.70
C GLY A 156 4.69 21.76 7.80
N ALA A 157 5.81 21.72 7.07
CA ALA A 157 6.72 20.57 7.05
C ALA A 157 7.27 20.19 8.43
N ALA A 158 7.48 21.18 9.31
CA ALA A 158 7.98 20.95 10.67
C ALA A 158 6.99 20.18 11.57
N GLN A 159 5.71 20.13 11.19
CA GLN A 159 4.64 19.43 11.93
C GLN A 159 4.33 18.06 11.31
N LEU A 160 5.10 17.62 10.33
CA LEU A 160 4.95 16.31 9.69
C LEU A 160 6.14 15.43 10.03
N HIS A 161 5.95 14.50 10.96
CA HIS A 161 6.98 13.54 11.34
C HIS A 161 6.69 12.19 10.68
N ALA A 162 7.64 11.68 9.90
CA ALA A 162 7.51 10.36 9.29
C ALA A 162 7.71 9.25 10.32
N VAL A 163 6.73 8.34 10.41
CA VAL A 163 6.79 7.13 11.23
C VAL A 163 7.29 5.96 10.40
N ALA A 164 6.77 5.80 9.18
CA ALA A 164 7.16 4.73 8.28
C ALA A 164 6.87 5.09 6.81
N GLU A 165 7.70 4.56 5.90
CA GLU A 165 7.50 4.65 4.44
C GLU A 165 7.63 3.26 3.82
N ARG A 166 6.65 2.81 3.03
CA ARG A 166 6.73 1.57 2.25
C ARG A 166 5.91 1.68 0.96
N GLY A 167 6.49 1.23 -0.15
CA GLY A 167 5.79 1.12 -1.45
C GLY A 167 5.14 2.42 -1.93
N GLY A 168 5.77 3.57 -1.70
CA GLY A 168 5.24 4.88 -2.06
C GLY A 168 4.12 5.39 -1.15
N LYS A 169 3.89 4.75 0.00
CA LYS A 169 2.92 5.15 1.02
C LYS A 169 3.67 5.59 2.28
N LEU A 170 3.14 6.60 2.95
CA LEU A 170 3.68 7.18 4.18
C LEU A 170 2.68 7.08 5.32
N LEU A 171 3.21 6.85 6.51
CA LEU A 171 2.56 7.09 7.79
C LEU A 171 3.24 8.29 8.44
N LEU A 172 2.52 9.39 8.58
CA LEU A 172 2.96 10.64 9.19
C LEU A 172 2.25 10.85 10.53
N THR A 173 2.83 11.65 11.42
CA THR A 173 2.20 12.05 12.69
C THR A 173 2.51 13.51 13.02
N ASN A 174 1.62 14.15 13.80
CA ASN A 174 1.74 15.54 14.24
C ASN A 174 2.67 15.74 15.44
N GLN A 175 3.15 14.65 16.05
CA GLN A 175 4.02 14.70 17.20
C GLN A 175 5.21 13.76 17.00
N PRO A 176 6.42 14.12 17.45
CA PRO A 176 7.56 13.21 17.39
C PRO A 176 7.21 11.85 18.00
N VAL A 177 7.65 10.79 17.32
CA VAL A 177 7.71 9.45 17.91
C VAL A 177 9.13 9.33 18.44
N ALA A 178 9.29 9.08 19.75
CA ALA A 178 10.61 8.85 20.31
C ALA A 178 11.28 7.66 19.58
N PRO A 179 12.60 7.70 19.34
CA PRO A 179 13.33 6.62 18.69
C PRO A 179 13.28 5.30 19.49
#